data_AF-A0ABD5NPR2-F1
#
_entry.id   AF-A0ABD5NPR2-F1
#
_cell.length_a   1.000
_cell.length_b   1.000
_cell.length_c   1.000
_cell.angle_alpha   90.00
_cell.angle_beta   90.00
_cell.angle_gamma   90.00
#
_symmetry.space_group_name_H-M   'P 1'
#
loop_
_entity.id
_entity.type
_entity.pdbx_description
1 polymer ?
#
loop_
_entity_poly.entity_id
_entity_poly.type
_entity_poly.pdbx_seq_one_letter_code
_entity_poly.pdbx_strand_id
1 'polypeptide(L)'
;MERREFVGTGATLAGALAAGCMESTTSLFQSDDRPREPPVVEDRPDAVYVPTHTEGMEMAGMTQAGPYTIALSYSFPHRFWTVRGDEAERVYVQDPGSAHLMLTVWDTETEVVVPVGSPTIELRRADGSSVDQRSLWPMLSQTMGAHFGDNVPFPDDGTYTATVQLAPLAVRRTGDFAGRFDEFVTADIEFDYSRDARDGVDVREYPNEQGQRGVAPSTAMDMPVATVPDETTLPGTVLGDATSGDATFVATVVHDGARFASGGTAGSYLAVSPRTPYNHLPLPFTSLAATVTRGSETSFDESLRATLDPELKLHYGAPIEGFESGDVVTLSVDTPPQVARHEGYETAFLAMSDVEFTV
;
A
#
# COMPACT_ATOMS: atom_id res chain seq x y z
N MET A 1 6.68 -3.48 79.50
CA MET A 1 6.20 -2.46 80.47
C MET A 1 6.76 -1.14 79.95
N GLU A 2 6.02 -0.15 79.48
CA GLU A 2 4.63 0.25 79.69
C GLU A 2 4.04 0.89 78.42
N ARG A 3 2.72 0.82 78.30
CA ARG A 3 1.87 1.53 77.35
C ARG A 3 1.88 3.04 77.63
N ARG A 4 1.64 3.86 76.59
CA ARG A 4 0.74 5.02 76.69
C ARG A 4 0.22 5.44 75.32
N GLU A 5 -1.07 5.16 75.12
CA GLU A 5 -1.94 5.83 74.16
C GLU A 5 -2.16 7.29 74.58
N PHE A 6 -2.35 8.17 73.62
CA PHE A 6 -3.25 9.31 73.80
C PHE A 6 -4.02 9.56 72.49
N VAL A 7 -5.31 9.21 72.53
CA VAL A 7 -6.32 9.68 71.58
C VAL A 7 -6.96 10.92 72.20
N GLY A 8 -7.04 12.01 71.43
CA GLY A 8 -7.71 13.25 71.83
C GLY A 8 -8.41 13.88 70.64
N THR A 9 -9.72 13.66 70.59
CA THR A 9 -10.75 14.11 69.65
C THR A 9 -10.84 15.65 69.53
N GLY A 10 -11.21 16.17 68.36
CA GLY A 10 -11.69 17.56 68.24
C GLY A 10 -11.95 18.02 66.80
N ALA A 11 -13.20 17.88 66.34
CA ALA A 11 -13.67 18.41 65.07
C ALA A 11 -14.21 19.86 65.19
N THR A 12 -14.20 20.55 64.05
CA THR A 12 -14.92 21.78 63.65
C THR A 12 -14.27 23.14 63.97
N LEU A 13 -13.89 23.87 62.92
CA LEU A 13 -14.59 25.11 62.54
C LEU A 13 -14.35 25.46 61.06
N ALA A 14 -15.42 25.88 60.40
CA ALA A 14 -15.50 26.25 59.00
C ALA A 14 -14.76 27.57 58.70
N GLY A 15 -14.08 27.63 57.56
CA GLY A 15 -13.59 28.84 56.94
C GLY A 15 -13.75 28.73 55.43
N ALA A 16 -14.83 29.31 54.90
CA ALA A 16 -15.01 29.51 53.47
C ALA A 16 -14.42 30.87 53.10
N LEU A 17 -13.34 30.90 52.31
CA LEU A 17 -12.96 32.05 51.48
C LEU A 17 -12.21 31.58 50.22
N ALA A 18 -12.94 31.68 49.10
CA ALA A 18 -12.54 31.92 47.71
C ALA A 18 -11.11 31.60 47.24
N ALA A 19 -11.00 30.66 46.29
CA ALA A 19 -10.36 30.82 44.97
C ALA A 19 -10.11 29.45 44.33
N GLY A 20 -10.32 29.32 43.01
CA GLY A 20 -9.67 28.29 42.21
C GLY A 20 -10.58 27.25 41.58
N CYS A 21 -10.62 27.30 40.26
CA CYS A 21 -11.20 26.35 39.33
C CYS A 21 -10.96 24.88 39.75
N MET A 22 -12.04 24.12 39.99
CA MET A 22 -12.02 22.67 39.82
C MET A 22 -12.48 22.35 38.40
N GLU A 23 -11.63 22.67 37.44
CA GLU A 23 -11.61 22.05 36.11
C GLU A 23 -10.27 21.33 35.98
N SER A 24 -10.35 20.02 35.78
CA SER A 24 -9.34 19.21 35.10
C SER A 24 -7.89 19.34 35.55
N THR A 25 -7.58 18.93 36.79
CA THR A 25 -6.20 18.57 37.16
C THR A 25 -6.18 17.28 37.97
N THR A 26 -6.70 16.20 37.40
CA THR A 26 -6.42 14.85 37.89
C THR A 26 -6.36 13.87 36.73
N SER A 27 -5.41 14.12 35.81
CA SER A 27 -4.89 13.12 34.88
C SER A 27 -3.53 13.59 34.35
N LEU A 28 -2.57 13.80 35.25
CA LEU A 28 -1.16 14.01 34.92
C LEU A 28 -0.29 12.89 35.49
N PHE A 29 -0.83 11.67 35.44
CA PHE A 29 -0.01 10.49 35.24
C PHE A 29 -0.08 10.21 33.74
N GLN A 30 0.90 10.72 32.98
CA GLN A 30 1.18 10.25 31.63
C GLN A 30 1.53 8.77 31.77
N SER A 31 0.57 7.92 31.46
CA SER A 31 0.77 6.48 31.27
C SER A 31 1.22 6.25 29.84
N ASP A 32 2.39 5.64 29.68
CA ASP A 32 3.03 5.12 28.45
C ASP A 32 2.20 4.04 27.71
N ASP A 33 0.87 4.04 27.82
CA ASP A 33 0.04 2.84 27.59
C ASP A 33 -1.21 3.08 26.73
N ARG A 34 -1.19 4.06 25.82
CA ARG A 34 -2.14 4.03 24.69
C ARG A 34 -1.53 3.21 23.57
N PRO A 35 -2.26 2.25 22.97
CA PRO A 35 -1.92 1.80 21.63
C PRO A 35 -1.79 3.06 20.76
N ARG A 36 -0.62 3.27 20.14
CA ARG A 36 -0.44 4.41 19.22
C ARG A 36 -1.48 4.40 18.12
N GLU A 37 -1.90 3.21 17.73
CA GLU A 37 -2.98 3.04 16.79
C GLU A 37 -4.33 3.02 17.52
N PRO A 38 -5.25 3.96 17.21
CA PRO A 38 -6.64 3.87 17.62
C PRO A 38 -7.25 2.52 17.21
N PRO A 39 -8.30 2.03 17.90
CA PRO A 39 -9.09 0.91 17.40
C PRO A 39 -9.60 1.19 15.98
N VAL A 40 -9.68 0.16 15.14
CA VAL A 40 -10.34 0.28 13.84
C VAL A 40 -11.81 0.68 14.01
N VAL A 41 -12.38 1.33 13.00
CA VAL A 41 -13.81 1.59 12.94
C VAL A 41 -14.59 0.27 13.10
N GLU A 42 -15.64 0.25 13.94
CA GLU A 42 -16.43 -0.97 14.20
C GLU A 42 -17.27 -1.34 12.96
N ASP A 43 -18.10 -0.42 12.48
CA ASP A 43 -19.01 -0.60 11.33
C ASP A 43 -18.37 -0.12 10.01
N ARG A 44 -17.26 -0.77 9.62
CA ARG A 44 -16.55 -0.46 8.37
C ARG A 44 -17.36 -0.90 7.14
N PRO A 45 -17.36 -0.11 6.06
CA PRO A 45 -17.96 -0.55 4.80
C PRO A 45 -17.07 -1.59 4.11
N ASP A 46 -17.67 -2.47 3.31
CA ASP A 46 -16.96 -3.35 2.36
C ASP A 46 -16.52 -2.53 1.12
N ALA A 47 -15.67 -1.53 1.35
CA ALA A 47 -15.27 -0.52 0.38
C ALA A 47 -14.09 0.31 0.91
N VAL A 48 -13.51 1.13 0.04
CA VAL A 48 -12.52 2.13 0.45
C VAL A 48 -13.16 3.17 1.36
N TYR A 49 -12.53 3.43 2.52
CA TYR A 49 -13.03 4.37 3.51
C TYR A 49 -11.90 5.16 4.18
N VAL A 50 -12.23 6.32 4.74
CA VAL A 50 -11.27 7.15 5.48
C VAL A 50 -10.89 6.42 6.78
N PRO A 51 -9.60 6.10 7.00
CA PRO A 51 -9.16 5.40 8.21
C PRO A 51 -9.33 6.25 9.47
N THR A 52 -9.18 5.64 10.63
CA THR A 52 -9.13 6.35 11.93
C THR A 52 -8.02 7.40 11.98
N HIS A 53 -6.89 7.12 11.33
CA HIS A 53 -5.72 7.98 11.31
C HIS A 53 -4.83 7.70 10.09
N THR A 54 -3.91 8.63 9.83
CA THR A 54 -2.74 8.44 8.97
C THR A 54 -1.49 8.79 9.75
N GLU A 55 -0.39 8.17 9.37
CA GLU A 55 0.91 8.33 9.98
C GLU A 55 1.89 8.96 8.99
N GLY A 56 2.80 9.77 9.50
CA GLY A 56 4.00 10.17 8.77
C GLY A 56 5.01 9.03 8.71
N MET A 57 6.24 9.38 8.36
CA MET A 57 7.37 8.46 8.37
C MET A 57 8.67 9.26 8.49
N GLU A 58 9.67 8.63 9.09
CA GLU A 58 11.05 9.11 9.03
C GLU A 58 11.76 8.53 7.81
N MET A 59 12.47 9.38 7.09
CA MET A 59 13.30 8.94 5.97
C MET A 59 14.62 8.39 6.50
N ALA A 60 14.82 7.08 6.36
CA ALA A 60 16.07 6.43 6.76
C ALA A 60 17.19 6.72 5.74
N GLY A 61 16.87 6.63 4.45
CA GLY A 61 17.84 6.90 3.39
C GLY A 61 17.34 6.52 2.01
N MET A 62 18.14 6.85 1.02
CA MET A 62 17.86 6.54 -0.38
C MET A 62 19.16 6.19 -1.10
N THR A 63 19.11 5.22 -2.00
CA THR A 63 20.27 4.79 -2.79
C THR A 63 19.84 4.42 -4.21
N GLN A 64 20.78 4.48 -5.15
CA GLN A 64 20.59 4.01 -6.51
C GLN A 64 21.31 2.68 -6.70
N ALA A 65 20.64 1.71 -7.31
CA ALA A 65 21.19 0.40 -7.57
C ALA A 65 20.66 -0.16 -8.90
N GLY A 66 21.57 -0.29 -9.88
CA GLY A 66 21.20 -0.62 -11.25
C GLY A 66 20.24 0.44 -11.82
N PRO A 67 19.09 0.04 -12.40
CA PRO A 67 18.11 0.99 -12.92
C PRO A 67 17.21 1.60 -11.85
N TYR A 68 17.30 1.14 -10.60
CA TYR A 68 16.39 1.54 -9.53
C TYR A 68 16.94 2.67 -8.67
N THR A 69 16.04 3.51 -8.19
CA THR A 69 16.22 4.24 -6.93
C THR A 69 15.37 3.55 -5.87
N ILE A 70 15.98 3.35 -4.70
CA ILE A 70 15.42 2.62 -3.57
C ILE A 70 15.42 3.56 -2.38
N ALA A 71 14.25 3.83 -1.82
CA ALA A 71 14.12 4.62 -0.61
C ALA A 71 13.60 3.78 0.53
N LEU A 72 14.22 3.98 1.69
CA LEU A 72 13.89 3.33 2.94
C LEU A 72 13.34 4.39 3.90
N SER A 73 12.20 4.09 4.49
CA SER A 73 11.59 4.91 5.54
C SER A 73 11.07 4.01 6.66
N TYR A 74 10.76 4.60 7.81
CA TYR A 74 10.12 3.87 8.90
C TYR A 74 9.07 4.72 9.63
N SER A 75 8.08 4.05 10.20
CA SER A 75 7.12 4.61 11.16
C SER A 75 7.15 3.79 12.45
N PHE A 76 6.33 4.17 13.43
CA PHE A 76 5.99 3.28 14.53
C PHE A 76 5.31 2.00 14.00
N PRO A 77 5.41 0.88 14.73
CA PRO A 77 4.87 -0.37 14.24
C PRO A 77 3.35 -0.32 14.29
N HIS A 78 2.70 -0.73 13.21
CA HIS A 78 1.24 -0.71 13.10
C HIS A 78 0.70 -2.02 12.54
N ARG A 79 -0.60 -2.23 12.74
CA ARG A 79 -1.33 -3.35 12.16
C ARG A 79 -1.48 -3.18 10.66
N PHE A 80 -1.57 -4.29 9.96
CA PHE A 80 -1.97 -4.32 8.55
C PHE A 80 -2.70 -5.63 8.28
N TRP A 81 -3.18 -5.83 7.05
CA TRP A 81 -3.89 -7.03 6.65
C TRP A 81 -3.20 -7.68 5.47
N THR A 82 -2.76 -8.92 5.63
CA THR A 82 -2.33 -9.73 4.48
C THR A 82 -3.55 -10.25 3.74
N VAL A 83 -3.46 -10.37 2.42
CA VAL A 83 -4.55 -10.89 1.59
C VAL A 83 -4.17 -12.26 1.05
N ARG A 84 -5.07 -13.23 1.18
CA ARG A 84 -4.93 -14.58 0.63
C ARG A 84 -6.25 -14.99 -0.03
N GLY A 85 -6.23 -15.11 -1.35
CA GLY A 85 -7.48 -15.29 -2.09
C GLY A 85 -8.32 -14.03 -1.91
N ASP A 86 -9.55 -14.18 -1.43
CA ASP A 86 -10.51 -13.11 -1.13
C ASP A 86 -10.62 -12.78 0.37
N GLU A 87 -9.74 -13.32 1.21
CA GLU A 87 -9.74 -13.07 2.65
C GLU A 87 -8.58 -12.15 3.08
N ALA A 88 -8.89 -11.22 3.99
CA ALA A 88 -7.93 -10.32 4.62
C ALA A 88 -7.66 -10.74 6.07
N GLU A 89 -6.42 -11.12 6.38
CA GLU A 89 -5.98 -11.54 7.72
C GLU A 89 -5.18 -10.44 8.39
N ARG A 90 -5.66 -10.00 9.56
CA ARG A 90 -5.02 -8.96 10.37
C ARG A 90 -3.71 -9.47 10.99
N VAL A 91 -2.63 -8.76 10.71
CA VAL A 91 -1.35 -8.88 11.39
C VAL A 91 -1.31 -7.87 12.54
N TYR A 92 -1.11 -8.36 13.76
CA TYR A 92 -0.98 -7.53 14.96
C TYR A 92 0.48 -7.18 15.22
N VAL A 93 0.71 -5.99 15.76
CA VAL A 93 2.00 -5.60 16.32
C VAL A 93 2.37 -6.57 17.46
N GLN A 94 3.40 -7.38 17.24
CA GLN A 94 3.88 -8.36 18.23
C GLN A 94 4.83 -7.73 19.26
N ASP A 95 5.63 -6.76 18.81
CA ASP A 95 6.63 -6.07 19.62
C ASP A 95 6.47 -4.56 19.46
N PRO A 96 6.01 -3.83 20.48
CA PRO A 96 5.93 -2.36 20.46
C PRO A 96 7.29 -1.67 20.26
N GLY A 97 8.40 -2.37 20.50
CA GLY A 97 9.77 -1.90 20.23
C GLY A 97 10.19 -1.98 18.75
N SER A 98 9.40 -2.62 17.90
CA SER A 98 9.66 -2.67 16.45
C SER A 98 9.40 -1.33 15.74
N ALA A 99 9.79 -1.21 14.49
CA ALA A 99 9.38 -0.11 13.61
C ALA A 99 8.74 -0.71 12.36
N HIS A 100 7.74 -0.02 11.80
CA HIS A 100 7.22 -0.40 10.51
C HIS A 100 8.18 0.11 9.45
N LEU A 101 8.99 -0.78 8.88
CA LEU A 101 10.00 -0.44 7.89
C LEU A 101 9.38 -0.54 6.50
N MET A 102 9.57 0.50 5.69
CA MET A 102 8.94 0.66 4.38
C MET A 102 9.97 0.89 3.29
N LEU A 103 9.72 0.31 2.13
CA LEU A 103 10.56 0.43 0.94
C LEU A 103 9.71 0.91 -0.25
N THR A 104 10.18 1.95 -0.92
CA THR A 104 9.66 2.38 -2.23
C THR A 104 10.74 2.19 -3.27
N VAL A 105 10.39 1.51 -4.38
CA VAL A 105 11.33 1.18 -5.48
C VAL A 105 10.77 1.71 -6.78
N TRP A 106 11.53 2.56 -7.46
CA TRP A 106 11.14 3.11 -8.76
C TRP A 106 12.30 3.09 -9.75
N ASP A 107 11.95 3.13 -11.03
CA ASP A 107 12.90 3.35 -12.10
C ASP A 107 13.46 4.76 -12.03
N THR A 108 14.78 4.89 -11.89
CA THR A 108 15.47 6.18 -11.69
C THR A 108 15.22 7.17 -12.84
N GLU A 109 15.05 6.65 -14.06
CA GLU A 109 14.92 7.48 -15.26
C GLU A 109 13.49 8.01 -15.46
N THR A 110 12.49 7.16 -15.21
CA THR A 110 11.09 7.45 -15.53
C THR A 110 10.22 7.75 -14.32
N GLU A 111 10.75 7.59 -13.10
CA GLU A 111 10.04 7.70 -11.82
C GLU A 111 8.85 6.74 -11.67
N VAL A 112 8.75 5.74 -12.53
CA VAL A 112 7.71 4.71 -12.44
C VAL A 112 8.03 3.79 -11.26
N VAL A 113 7.14 3.77 -10.27
CA VAL A 113 7.18 2.80 -9.17
C VAL A 113 6.95 1.40 -9.74
N VAL A 114 7.91 0.50 -9.51
CA VAL A 114 7.96 -0.82 -10.15
C VAL A 114 7.30 -1.85 -9.23
N PRO A 115 6.37 -2.69 -9.73
CA PRO A 115 5.76 -3.75 -8.94
C PRO A 115 6.72 -4.94 -8.83
N VAL A 116 7.86 -4.74 -8.18
CA VAL A 116 8.76 -5.84 -7.83
C VAL A 116 8.01 -6.83 -6.93
N GLY A 117 8.45 -8.10 -6.91
CA GLY A 117 7.88 -9.11 -6.00
C GLY A 117 8.16 -8.77 -4.54
N SER A 118 8.31 -9.75 -3.66
CA SER A 118 8.71 -9.48 -2.28
C SER A 118 10.22 -9.22 -2.18
N PRO A 119 10.67 -7.96 -1.95
CA PRO A 119 12.10 -7.70 -1.72
C PRO A 119 12.52 -8.31 -0.38
N THR A 120 13.78 -8.69 -0.29
CA THR A 120 14.37 -9.18 0.97
C THR A 120 15.24 -8.10 1.57
N ILE A 121 15.21 -7.96 2.89
CA ILE A 121 16.10 -7.11 3.65
C ILE A 121 16.94 -7.95 4.61
N GLU A 122 18.19 -7.55 4.80
CA GLU A 122 19.02 -7.96 5.93
C GLU A 122 19.42 -6.71 6.72
N LEU A 123 18.97 -6.62 7.97
CA LEU A 123 19.27 -5.52 8.87
C LEU A 123 20.46 -5.89 9.75
N ARG A 124 21.49 -5.04 9.75
CA ARG A 124 22.72 -5.23 10.53
C ARG A 124 23.03 -3.98 11.35
N ARG A 125 23.67 -4.17 12.51
CA ARG A 125 24.26 -3.06 13.28
C ARG A 125 25.58 -2.59 12.66
N ALA A 126 26.07 -1.43 13.10
CA ALA A 126 27.37 -0.90 12.72
C ALA A 126 28.56 -1.86 12.96
N ASP A 127 28.47 -2.77 13.94
CA ASP A 127 29.50 -3.79 14.19
C ASP A 127 29.41 -5.01 13.24
N GLY A 128 28.45 -5.00 12.32
CA GLY A 128 28.17 -6.05 11.35
C GLY A 128 27.30 -7.19 11.90
N SER A 129 26.86 -7.14 13.16
CA SER A 129 25.97 -8.16 13.72
C SER A 129 24.58 -8.10 13.05
N SER A 130 24.08 -9.27 12.63
CA SER A 130 22.73 -9.40 12.07
C SER A 130 21.67 -9.20 13.16
N VAL A 131 20.63 -8.45 12.82
CA VAL A 131 19.48 -8.16 13.69
C VAL A 131 18.27 -8.92 13.21
N ASP A 132 17.99 -8.84 11.91
CA ASP A 132 16.82 -9.45 11.29
C ASP A 132 17.08 -9.68 9.80
N GLN A 133 16.47 -10.70 9.23
CA GLN A 133 16.47 -10.96 7.80
C GLN A 133 15.10 -11.49 7.40
N ARG A 134 14.42 -10.80 6.47
CA ARG A 134 13.07 -11.17 6.04
C ARG A 134 12.74 -10.65 4.66
N SER A 135 11.67 -11.20 4.09
CA SER A 135 11.01 -10.61 2.92
C SER A 135 9.93 -9.62 3.38
N LEU A 136 9.84 -8.48 2.71
CA LEU A 136 8.80 -7.49 2.96
C LEU A 136 7.53 -7.83 2.17
N TRP A 137 6.37 -7.50 2.75
CA TRP A 137 5.10 -7.67 2.08
C TRP A 137 4.93 -6.58 1.02
N PRO A 138 4.48 -6.88 -0.21
CA PRO A 138 3.91 -5.83 -1.06
C PRO A 138 2.65 -5.30 -0.37
N MET A 139 2.52 -3.99 -0.28
CA MET A 139 1.46 -3.31 0.46
C MET A 139 0.83 -2.21 -0.37
N LEU A 140 -0.40 -1.85 -0.02
CA LEU A 140 -1.13 -0.71 -0.55
C LEU A 140 -1.68 0.12 0.60
N SER A 141 -1.34 1.41 0.62
CA SER A 141 -1.92 2.41 1.53
C SER A 141 -2.47 3.61 0.78
N GLN A 142 -3.37 4.36 1.42
CA GLN A 142 -3.99 5.54 0.81
C GLN A 142 -3.01 6.68 0.57
N THR A 143 -2.03 6.82 1.46
CA THR A 143 -1.05 7.93 1.44
C THR A 143 0.20 7.58 0.63
N MET A 144 0.70 6.34 0.71
CA MET A 144 1.94 5.93 0.05
C MET A 144 1.74 5.22 -1.28
N GLY A 145 0.53 4.75 -1.56
CA GLY A 145 0.30 3.88 -2.70
C GLY A 145 0.97 2.52 -2.53
N ALA A 146 1.45 1.96 -3.65
CA ALA A 146 2.15 0.69 -3.65
C ALA A 146 3.57 0.84 -3.08
N HIS A 147 3.88 0.06 -2.04
CA HIS A 147 5.18 0.03 -1.36
C HIS A 147 5.43 -1.38 -0.81
N PHE A 148 6.55 -1.60 -0.14
CA PHE A 148 6.81 -2.83 0.60
C PHE A 148 7.02 -2.52 2.07
N GLY A 149 6.56 -3.37 2.97
CA GLY A 149 6.77 -3.15 4.40
C GLY A 149 6.53 -4.35 5.29
N ASP A 150 7.05 -4.23 6.52
CA ASP A 150 6.79 -5.14 7.64
C ASP A 150 7.24 -4.50 8.96
N ASN A 151 6.77 -5.03 10.09
CA ASN A 151 7.22 -4.63 11.42
C ASN A 151 8.54 -5.33 11.77
N VAL A 152 9.64 -4.57 11.83
CA VAL A 152 11.01 -5.06 12.01
C VAL A 152 11.54 -4.66 13.39
N PRO A 153 12.18 -5.58 14.14
CA PRO A 153 12.70 -5.27 15.48
C PRO A 153 13.95 -4.36 15.42
N PHE A 154 13.97 -3.35 16.29
CA PHE A 154 15.16 -2.50 16.54
C PHE A 154 15.50 -2.53 18.03
N PRO A 155 16.48 -3.35 18.45
CA PRO A 155 16.75 -3.56 19.87
C PRO A 155 17.17 -2.28 20.61
N ASP A 156 17.96 -1.43 19.95
CA ASP A 156 18.56 -0.22 20.55
C ASP A 156 18.64 0.92 19.52
N ASP A 157 18.80 2.14 20.02
CA ASP A 157 19.13 3.29 19.17
C ASP A 157 20.56 3.16 18.63
N GLY A 158 20.80 3.61 17.41
CA GLY A 158 22.12 3.60 16.80
C GLY A 158 22.09 3.49 15.27
N THR A 159 23.27 3.26 14.70
CA THR A 159 23.46 3.14 13.25
C THR A 159 23.24 1.70 12.80
N TYR A 160 22.45 1.54 11.74
CA TYR A 160 22.13 0.28 11.10
C TYR A 160 22.43 0.34 9.60
N THR A 161 22.65 -0.83 9.01
CA THR A 161 22.70 -1.01 7.56
C THR A 161 21.59 -1.96 7.15
N ALA A 162 20.70 -1.51 6.26
CA ALA A 162 19.75 -2.35 5.56
C ALA A 162 20.32 -2.76 4.20
N THR A 163 20.60 -4.04 4.02
CA THR A 163 20.92 -4.62 2.71
C THR A 163 19.64 -5.07 2.04
N VAL A 164 19.25 -4.36 0.99
CA VAL A 164 18.05 -4.60 0.19
C VAL A 164 18.39 -5.48 -1.00
N GLN A 165 17.58 -6.49 -1.25
CA GLN A 165 17.71 -7.41 -2.36
C GLN A 165 16.43 -7.43 -3.20
N LEU A 166 16.59 -7.15 -4.50
CA LEU A 166 15.51 -7.11 -5.47
C LEU A 166 15.70 -8.23 -6.50
N ALA A 167 14.70 -9.10 -6.63
CA ALA A 167 14.67 -10.08 -7.71
C ALA A 167 14.34 -9.41 -9.06
N PRO A 168 14.69 -10.04 -10.20
CA PRO A 168 14.25 -9.61 -11.52
C PRO A 168 12.73 -9.44 -11.60
N LEU A 169 12.28 -8.49 -12.40
CA LEU A 169 10.86 -8.18 -12.51
C LEU A 169 10.08 -9.29 -13.23
N ALA A 170 9.09 -9.86 -12.55
CA ALA A 170 8.27 -10.96 -13.09
C ALA A 170 7.23 -10.51 -14.13
N VAL A 171 6.76 -9.26 -14.06
CA VAL A 171 5.78 -8.74 -15.01
C VAL A 171 6.38 -8.57 -16.41
N ARG A 172 5.55 -8.75 -17.44
CA ARG A 172 5.97 -8.47 -18.81
C ARG A 172 6.33 -6.99 -18.92
N ARG A 173 7.34 -6.66 -19.72
CA ARG A 173 7.72 -5.28 -20.01
C ARG A 173 7.63 -5.03 -21.50
N THR A 174 7.19 -3.85 -21.89
CA THR A 174 7.05 -3.42 -23.30
C THR A 174 7.61 -2.02 -23.50
N GLY A 175 7.73 -1.59 -24.76
CA GLY A 175 8.31 -0.29 -25.11
C GLY A 175 9.72 -0.14 -24.53
N ASP A 176 10.00 1.03 -23.95
CA ASP A 176 11.30 1.37 -23.37
C ASP A 176 11.65 0.55 -22.12
N PHE A 177 10.70 -0.21 -21.55
CA PHE A 177 10.97 -1.14 -20.45
C PHE A 177 11.39 -2.54 -20.92
N ALA A 178 11.26 -2.86 -22.21
CA ALA A 178 11.63 -4.17 -22.72
C ALA A 178 13.12 -4.48 -22.48
N GLY A 179 13.41 -5.60 -21.81
CA GLY A 179 14.78 -6.03 -21.47
C GLY A 179 15.45 -5.27 -20.32
N ARG A 180 14.75 -4.33 -19.66
CA ARG A 180 15.22 -3.68 -18.42
C ARG A 180 14.70 -4.42 -17.22
N PHE A 181 15.39 -4.42 -16.08
CA PHE A 181 14.95 -5.05 -14.82
C PHE A 181 15.08 -6.59 -14.79
N ASP A 182 15.95 -7.18 -15.62
CA ASP A 182 16.18 -8.64 -15.70
C ASP A 182 17.24 -9.17 -14.71
N GLU A 183 17.92 -8.28 -14.00
CA GLU A 183 19.02 -8.64 -13.10
C GLU A 183 18.60 -8.57 -11.63
N PHE A 184 19.25 -9.42 -10.82
CA PHE A 184 19.15 -9.33 -9.36
C PHE A 184 19.96 -8.13 -8.88
N VAL A 185 19.36 -7.30 -8.03
CA VAL A 185 19.99 -6.08 -7.51
C VAL A 185 20.18 -6.19 -6.00
N THR A 186 21.31 -5.70 -5.50
CA THR A 186 21.58 -5.59 -4.07
C THR A 186 22.10 -4.19 -3.77
N ALA A 187 21.60 -3.59 -2.69
CA ALA A 187 21.97 -2.23 -2.28
C ALA A 187 22.02 -2.13 -0.77
N ASP A 188 23.01 -1.39 -0.25
CA ASP A 188 23.11 -1.07 1.17
C ASP A 188 22.63 0.35 1.42
N ILE A 189 21.85 0.53 2.48
CA ILE A 189 21.42 1.83 3.01
C ILE A 189 21.82 1.87 4.47
N GLU A 190 22.78 2.75 4.81
CA GLU A 190 23.15 3.04 6.19
C GLU A 190 22.31 4.20 6.72
N PHE A 191 21.79 4.07 7.95
CA PHE A 191 20.94 5.07 8.58
C PHE A 191 21.01 5.00 10.10
N ASP A 192 20.72 6.12 10.74
CA ASP A 192 20.54 6.19 12.19
C ASP A 192 19.08 5.94 12.55
N TYR A 193 18.87 5.04 13.50
CA TYR A 193 17.58 4.77 14.12
C TYR A 193 17.57 5.27 15.55
N SER A 194 16.48 5.92 15.93
CA SER A 194 16.17 6.15 17.35
C SER A 194 14.69 5.92 17.60
N ARG A 195 14.38 5.37 18.77
CA ARG A 195 13.00 5.27 19.24
C ARG A 195 12.35 6.64 19.30
N ASP A 196 13.05 7.68 19.73
CA ASP A 196 12.52 9.05 19.80
C ASP A 196 12.09 9.57 18.42
N ALA A 197 12.86 9.33 17.36
CA ALA A 197 12.47 9.72 15.99
C ALA A 197 11.26 8.92 15.50
N ARG A 198 11.29 7.59 15.65
CA ARG A 198 10.14 6.70 15.34
C ARG A 198 8.88 7.16 16.08
N ASP A 199 9.05 7.57 17.33
CA ASP A 199 7.98 7.91 18.25
C ASP A 199 7.46 9.34 18.08
N GLY A 200 8.28 10.19 17.46
CA GLY A 200 7.96 11.57 17.10
C GLY A 200 7.29 11.72 15.75
N VAL A 201 7.11 10.63 14.98
CA VAL A 201 6.38 10.64 13.72
C VAL A 201 4.97 11.19 13.92
N ASP A 202 4.60 12.14 13.06
CA ASP A 202 3.29 12.79 13.12
C ASP A 202 2.14 11.80 12.89
N VAL A 203 1.09 11.95 13.70
CA VAL A 203 -0.17 11.22 13.55
C VAL A 203 -1.29 12.22 13.33
N ARG A 204 -2.10 11.97 12.30
CA ARG A 204 -3.30 12.73 12.02
C ARG A 204 -4.52 11.84 12.15
N GLU A 205 -5.39 12.17 13.09
CA GLU A 205 -6.66 11.48 13.32
C GLU A 205 -7.81 12.09 12.51
N TYR A 206 -8.83 11.28 12.22
CA TYR A 206 -10.03 11.65 11.45
C TYR A 206 -11.33 11.36 12.22
N PRO A 207 -11.56 11.96 13.39
CA PRO A 207 -12.67 11.59 14.27
C PRO A 207 -14.06 11.83 13.65
N ASN A 208 -14.19 12.77 12.70
CA ASN A 208 -15.46 13.12 12.09
C ASN A 208 -15.68 12.42 10.73
N GLU A 209 -14.60 11.97 10.09
CA GLU A 209 -14.59 11.43 8.73
C GLU A 209 -14.36 9.91 8.70
N GLN A 210 -13.76 9.33 9.74
CA GLN A 210 -13.45 7.89 9.81
C GLN A 210 -14.67 7.02 9.49
N GLY A 211 -14.46 5.96 8.69
CA GLY A 211 -15.51 5.05 8.27
C GLY A 211 -16.36 5.54 7.10
N GLN A 212 -16.27 6.81 6.72
CA GLN A 212 -16.94 7.32 5.52
C GLN A 212 -16.20 6.86 4.26
N ARG A 213 -16.95 6.54 3.20
CA ARG A 213 -16.37 6.21 1.89
C ARG A 213 -15.52 7.37 1.38
N GLY A 214 -14.28 7.07 0.98
CA GLY A 214 -13.30 8.06 0.58
C GLY A 214 -11.89 7.68 1.02
N VAL A 215 -10.94 8.57 0.77
CA VAL A 215 -9.54 8.40 1.18
C VAL A 215 -9.11 9.55 2.08
N ALA A 216 -8.19 9.28 2.99
CA ALA A 216 -7.48 10.29 3.73
C ALA A 216 -6.75 11.25 2.74
N PRO A 217 -6.64 12.55 3.08
CA PRO A 217 -5.85 13.49 2.30
C PRO A 217 -4.43 12.97 2.03
N SER A 218 -4.01 13.03 0.77
CA SER A 218 -2.63 12.72 0.41
C SER A 218 -1.68 13.71 1.08
N THR A 219 -0.58 13.18 1.61
CA THR A 219 0.54 13.99 2.09
C THR A 219 1.64 13.90 1.04
N ALA A 220 2.20 15.05 0.66
CA ALA A 220 3.34 15.08 -0.25
C ALA A 220 4.53 14.36 0.40
N MET A 221 5.13 13.42 -0.32
CA MET A 221 6.34 12.74 0.07
C MET A 221 7.44 13.07 -0.92
N ASP A 222 8.69 13.06 -0.49
CA ASP A 222 9.86 13.24 -1.36
C ASP A 222 10.20 11.96 -2.16
N MET A 223 9.16 11.22 -2.59
CA MET A 223 9.26 9.98 -3.36
C MET A 223 8.09 9.85 -4.34
N PRO A 224 8.28 9.21 -5.51
CA PRO A 224 7.19 8.92 -6.44
C PRO A 224 6.14 8.00 -5.82
N VAL A 225 4.88 8.24 -6.17
CA VAL A 225 3.75 7.35 -5.85
C VAL A 225 3.35 6.60 -7.12
N ALA A 226 3.05 5.31 -6.98
CA ALA A 226 2.56 4.50 -8.10
C ALA A 226 1.24 5.08 -8.62
N THR A 227 1.21 5.49 -9.89
CA THR A 227 0.05 6.08 -10.54
C THR A 227 -0.25 5.38 -11.86
N VAL A 228 -1.51 5.47 -12.30
CA VAL A 228 -1.95 5.06 -13.63
C VAL A 228 -2.39 6.29 -14.43
N PRO A 229 -2.32 6.27 -15.77
CA PRO A 229 -2.74 7.40 -16.59
C PRO A 229 -4.23 7.68 -16.45
N ASP A 230 -4.60 8.95 -16.64
CA ASP A 230 -5.99 9.33 -16.84
C ASP A 230 -6.56 8.63 -18.07
N GLU A 231 -7.82 8.23 -17.99
CA GLU A 231 -8.52 7.52 -19.08
C GLU A 231 -8.42 8.26 -20.42
N THR A 232 -8.51 9.58 -20.39
CA THR A 232 -8.45 10.45 -21.58
C THR A 232 -7.07 10.49 -22.25
N THR A 233 -6.04 9.99 -21.57
CA THR A 233 -4.65 9.93 -22.05
C THR A 233 -4.22 8.52 -22.45
N LEU A 234 -5.06 7.51 -22.20
CA LEU A 234 -4.73 6.13 -22.56
C LEU A 234 -4.64 6.00 -24.09
N PRO A 235 -3.62 5.27 -24.60
CA PRO A 235 -3.53 5.00 -26.03
C PRO A 235 -4.70 4.12 -26.48
N GLY A 236 -5.12 4.30 -27.74
CA GLY A 236 -6.17 3.50 -28.36
C GLY A 236 -7.57 4.07 -28.22
N THR A 237 -8.56 3.18 -28.24
CA THR A 237 -9.98 3.51 -28.01
C THR A 237 -10.38 3.01 -26.63
N VAL A 238 -10.68 3.93 -25.71
CA VAL A 238 -11.18 3.62 -24.38
C VAL A 238 -12.62 3.11 -24.48
N LEU A 239 -12.87 1.93 -23.92
CA LEU A 239 -14.20 1.30 -23.89
C LEU A 239 -15.07 1.84 -22.75
N GLY A 240 -14.45 2.47 -21.75
CA GLY A 240 -15.09 3.05 -20.58
C GLY A 240 -14.52 2.49 -19.28
N ASP A 241 -15.24 2.75 -18.20
CA ASP A 241 -14.96 2.24 -16.86
C ASP A 241 -16.11 1.37 -16.33
N ALA A 242 -15.77 0.44 -15.44
CA ALA A 242 -16.71 -0.36 -14.69
C ALA A 242 -16.21 -0.57 -13.25
N THR A 243 -17.12 -0.82 -12.30
CA THR A 243 -16.76 -0.97 -10.88
C THR A 243 -17.03 -2.37 -10.37
N SER A 244 -16.08 -2.93 -9.60
CA SER A 244 -16.25 -4.20 -8.92
C SER A 244 -15.39 -4.25 -7.65
N GLY A 245 -15.93 -4.74 -6.53
CA GLY A 245 -15.23 -4.73 -5.23
C GLY A 245 -14.74 -3.34 -4.79
N ASP A 246 -15.45 -2.28 -5.20
CA ASP A 246 -15.07 -0.87 -5.05
C ASP A 246 -13.86 -0.41 -5.90
N ALA A 247 -13.23 -1.29 -6.69
CA ALA A 247 -12.22 -0.91 -7.67
C ALA A 247 -12.85 -0.43 -8.97
N THR A 248 -12.18 0.49 -9.64
CA THR A 248 -12.51 0.91 -11.01
C THR A 248 -11.63 0.17 -12.01
N PHE A 249 -12.25 -0.40 -13.04
CA PHE A 249 -11.59 -1.06 -14.16
C PHE A 249 -11.78 -0.21 -15.39
N VAL A 250 -10.69 0.26 -15.99
CA VAL A 250 -10.74 0.99 -17.27
C VAL A 250 -10.12 0.11 -18.34
N ALA A 251 -10.87 -0.09 -19.43
CA ALA A 251 -10.43 -0.89 -20.56
C ALA A 251 -10.16 0.00 -21.79
N THR A 252 -9.07 -0.28 -22.50
CA THR A 252 -8.75 0.36 -23.78
C THR A 252 -8.29 -0.68 -24.79
N VAL A 253 -8.65 -0.43 -26.06
CA VAL A 253 -8.21 -1.21 -27.21
C VAL A 253 -7.14 -0.43 -27.96
N VAL A 254 -5.90 -0.91 -27.90
CA VAL A 254 -4.77 -0.34 -28.64
C VAL A 254 -4.69 -1.00 -30.02
N HIS A 255 -4.83 -0.21 -31.08
CA HIS A 255 -4.87 -0.68 -32.47
C HIS A 255 -3.52 -1.15 -33.02
N ASP A 256 -2.40 -0.79 -32.37
CA ASP A 256 -1.07 -1.33 -32.69
C ASP A 256 -0.75 -2.54 -31.80
N GLY A 257 -1.51 -3.63 -31.99
CA GLY A 257 -1.34 -4.86 -31.22
C GLY A 257 0.03 -5.52 -31.39
N ALA A 258 0.70 -5.28 -32.52
CA ALA A 258 2.00 -5.83 -32.84
C ALA A 258 3.09 -5.42 -31.84
N ARG A 259 3.01 -4.22 -31.27
CA ARG A 259 3.91 -3.75 -30.18
C ARG A 259 3.86 -4.65 -28.94
N PHE A 260 2.72 -5.29 -28.67
CA PHE A 260 2.48 -6.06 -27.46
C PHE A 260 2.53 -7.59 -27.68
N ALA A 261 2.56 -8.04 -28.94
CA ALA A 261 2.58 -9.46 -29.29
C ALA A 261 4.02 -9.96 -29.52
N SER A 262 4.37 -11.11 -28.94
CA SER A 262 5.61 -11.83 -29.22
C SER A 262 5.52 -12.48 -30.61
N GLY A 263 5.73 -11.71 -31.68
CA GLY A 263 5.65 -12.18 -33.07
C GLY A 263 5.02 -11.20 -34.07
N GLY A 264 4.46 -10.08 -33.60
CA GLY A 264 4.05 -8.96 -34.48
C GLY A 264 2.83 -9.20 -35.37
N THR A 265 1.95 -10.15 -35.03
CA THR A 265 0.80 -10.53 -35.89
C THR A 265 -0.56 -10.11 -35.36
N ALA A 266 -0.67 -9.56 -34.15
CA ALA A 266 -1.95 -9.17 -33.56
C ALA A 266 -2.42 -7.81 -34.09
N GLY A 267 -3.68 -7.73 -34.53
CA GLY A 267 -4.28 -6.49 -35.03
C GLY A 267 -4.71 -5.52 -33.93
N SER A 268 -4.87 -5.97 -32.69
CA SER A 268 -5.22 -5.12 -31.55
C SER A 268 -4.69 -5.68 -30.22
N TYR A 269 -4.75 -4.87 -29.18
CA TYR A 269 -4.37 -5.26 -27.82
C TYR A 269 -5.38 -4.69 -26.82
N LEU A 270 -5.99 -5.57 -26.04
CA LEU A 270 -6.82 -5.16 -24.90
C LEU A 270 -5.92 -4.89 -23.71
N ALA A 271 -6.02 -3.69 -23.15
CA ALA A 271 -5.37 -3.31 -21.90
C ALA A 271 -6.42 -2.90 -20.86
N VAL A 272 -6.32 -3.48 -19.68
CA VAL A 272 -7.19 -3.22 -18.53
C VAL A 272 -6.35 -2.69 -17.38
N SER A 273 -6.76 -1.55 -16.83
CA SER A 273 -6.11 -0.89 -15.70
C SER A 273 -7.05 -0.91 -14.48
N PRO A 274 -6.94 -1.94 -13.61
CA PRO A 274 -7.62 -1.95 -12.33
C PRO A 274 -6.96 -0.94 -11.39
N ARG A 275 -7.77 -0.04 -10.82
CA ARG A 275 -7.31 1.08 -10.02
C ARG A 275 -8.24 1.36 -8.84
N THR A 276 -7.72 1.97 -7.79
CA THR A 276 -8.52 2.44 -6.65
C THR A 276 -9.44 3.60 -7.08
N PRO A 277 -10.65 3.73 -6.50
CA PRO A 277 -11.69 4.65 -7.00
C PRO A 277 -11.42 6.14 -6.76
N TYR A 278 -10.61 6.51 -5.76
CA TYR A 278 -10.45 7.93 -5.36
C TYR A 278 -9.10 8.56 -5.73
N ASN A 279 -8.02 7.79 -5.65
CA ASN A 279 -6.64 8.25 -5.83
C ASN A 279 -5.91 7.52 -6.98
N HIS A 280 -6.64 6.73 -7.77
CA HIS A 280 -6.18 6.12 -9.03
C HIS A 280 -4.85 5.36 -8.89
N LEU A 281 -4.63 4.71 -7.75
CA LEU A 281 -3.48 3.85 -7.52
C LEU A 281 -3.70 2.52 -8.27
N PRO A 282 -2.65 1.96 -8.91
CA PRO A 282 -2.75 0.67 -9.57
C PRO A 282 -3.02 -0.45 -8.55
N LEU A 283 -3.73 -1.49 -8.99
CA LEU A 283 -3.98 -2.71 -8.22
C LEU A 283 -3.14 -3.88 -8.75
N PRO A 284 -1.88 -4.03 -8.29
CA PRO A 284 -0.97 -5.09 -8.74
C PRO A 284 -1.35 -6.46 -8.18
N PHE A 285 -0.76 -7.52 -8.75
CA PHE A 285 -0.96 -8.91 -8.33
C PHE A 285 -2.42 -9.39 -8.36
N THR A 286 -3.25 -8.75 -9.19
CA THR A 286 -4.58 -9.22 -9.61
C THR A 286 -4.44 -10.29 -10.70
N SER A 287 -5.33 -11.29 -10.72
CA SER A 287 -5.48 -12.21 -11.85
C SER A 287 -6.77 -11.90 -12.59
N LEU A 288 -6.67 -11.65 -13.89
CA LEU A 288 -7.78 -11.25 -14.74
C LEU A 288 -7.85 -12.16 -15.97
N ALA A 289 -9.07 -12.47 -16.40
CA ALA A 289 -9.36 -13.09 -17.69
C ALA A 289 -10.38 -12.25 -18.45
N ALA A 290 -10.31 -12.30 -19.78
CA ALA A 290 -11.30 -11.63 -20.61
C ALA A 290 -11.92 -12.61 -21.60
N THR A 291 -13.22 -12.49 -21.78
CA THR A 291 -13.99 -13.17 -22.82
C THR A 291 -14.56 -12.09 -23.75
N VAL A 292 -14.32 -12.22 -25.05
CA VAL A 292 -14.90 -11.33 -26.07
C VAL A 292 -15.93 -12.11 -26.85
N THR A 293 -17.15 -11.58 -26.92
CA THR A 293 -18.26 -12.20 -27.62
C THR A 293 -18.85 -11.29 -28.69
N ARG A 294 -19.22 -11.91 -29.81
CA ARG A 294 -19.92 -11.30 -30.93
C ARG A 294 -21.24 -12.01 -31.15
N GLY A 295 -22.33 -11.41 -30.66
CA GLY A 295 -23.61 -12.09 -30.63
C GLY A 295 -23.56 -13.35 -29.77
N SER A 296 -23.49 -14.53 -30.40
CA SER A 296 -23.37 -15.83 -29.72
C SER A 296 -22.01 -16.52 -29.91
N GLU A 297 -21.09 -15.90 -30.64
CA GLU A 297 -19.76 -16.46 -30.93
C GLU A 297 -18.73 -15.86 -29.99
N THR A 298 -17.88 -16.70 -29.38
CA THR A 298 -16.74 -16.26 -28.58
C THR A 298 -15.51 -16.14 -29.47
N SER A 299 -14.97 -14.94 -29.62
CA SER A 299 -13.79 -14.66 -30.43
C SER A 299 -12.49 -14.67 -29.62
N PHE A 300 -12.57 -14.51 -28.30
CA PHE A 300 -11.43 -14.56 -27.39
C PHE A 300 -11.89 -15.04 -26.00
N ASP A 301 -11.08 -15.84 -25.32
CA ASP A 301 -11.36 -16.33 -23.97
C ASP A 301 -10.05 -16.79 -23.30
N GLU A 302 -9.27 -15.84 -22.77
CA GLU A 302 -7.97 -16.13 -22.15
C GLU A 302 -7.64 -15.19 -20.97
N SER A 303 -6.64 -15.57 -20.18
CA SER A 303 -6.07 -14.74 -19.11
C SER A 303 -5.32 -13.52 -19.66
N LEU A 304 -5.44 -12.40 -18.95
CA LEU A 304 -4.72 -11.15 -19.24
C LEU A 304 -3.38 -11.12 -18.50
N ARG A 305 -2.31 -10.75 -19.22
CA ARG A 305 -0.97 -10.74 -18.65
C ARG A 305 -0.62 -9.38 -18.03
N ALA A 306 -0.22 -9.40 -16.76
CA ALA A 306 0.38 -8.24 -16.09
C ALA A 306 1.58 -7.71 -16.89
N THR A 307 1.52 -6.45 -17.27
CA THR A 307 2.48 -5.78 -18.16
C THR A 307 2.79 -4.37 -17.65
N LEU A 308 4.06 -4.01 -17.65
CA LEU A 308 4.56 -2.66 -17.40
C LEU A 308 4.96 -2.01 -18.73
N ASP A 309 4.34 -0.89 -19.05
CA ASP A 309 4.57 -0.13 -20.28
C ASP A 309 4.76 1.36 -19.97
N PRO A 310 5.58 2.11 -20.74
CA PRO A 310 5.79 3.53 -20.50
C PRO A 310 4.51 4.39 -20.56
N GLU A 311 3.57 4.05 -21.44
CA GLU A 311 2.34 4.82 -21.70
C GLU A 311 1.15 4.26 -20.93
N LEU A 312 0.99 2.92 -20.87
CA LEU A 312 -0.12 2.28 -20.16
C LEU A 312 0.14 2.09 -18.65
N LYS A 313 1.39 2.26 -18.19
CA LYS A 313 1.86 1.89 -16.85
C LYS A 313 1.53 0.42 -16.54
N LEU A 314 1.36 0.07 -15.26
CA LEU A 314 0.93 -1.28 -14.89
C LEU A 314 -0.50 -1.52 -15.38
N HIS A 315 -0.66 -2.53 -16.22
CA HIS A 315 -1.95 -2.96 -16.75
C HIS A 315 -1.94 -4.47 -16.96
N TYR A 316 -3.11 -5.02 -17.31
CA TYR A 316 -3.31 -6.42 -17.65
C TYR A 316 -3.84 -6.48 -19.07
N GLY A 317 -3.20 -7.26 -19.93
CA GLY A 317 -3.64 -7.27 -21.32
C GLY A 317 -3.21 -8.46 -22.14
N ALA A 318 -3.87 -8.58 -23.29
CA ALA A 318 -3.68 -9.66 -24.24
C ALA A 318 -3.80 -9.14 -25.68
N PRO A 319 -2.99 -9.66 -26.62
CA PRO A 319 -3.19 -9.41 -28.03
C PRO A 319 -4.48 -10.08 -28.51
N ILE A 320 -5.25 -9.38 -29.34
CA ILE A 320 -6.52 -9.87 -29.92
C ILE A 320 -6.44 -9.62 -31.42
N GLU A 321 -6.92 -10.56 -32.23
CA GLU A 321 -6.83 -10.46 -33.71
C GLU A 321 -7.51 -9.20 -34.24
N GLY A 322 -8.65 -8.84 -33.64
CA GLY A 322 -9.33 -7.57 -33.86
C GLY A 322 -10.63 -7.50 -33.08
N PHE A 323 -11.21 -6.31 -33.04
CA PHE A 323 -12.53 -6.06 -32.48
C PHE A 323 -13.48 -5.54 -33.54
N GLU A 324 -14.76 -5.83 -33.39
CA GLU A 324 -15.85 -5.24 -34.16
C GLU A 324 -16.80 -4.45 -33.24
N SER A 325 -17.46 -3.44 -33.81
CA SER A 325 -18.44 -2.66 -33.06
C SER A 325 -19.58 -3.54 -32.59
N GLY A 326 -19.93 -3.44 -31.31
CA GLY A 326 -20.92 -4.29 -30.66
C GLY A 326 -20.37 -5.58 -30.08
N ASP A 327 -19.05 -5.85 -30.19
CA ASP A 327 -18.42 -6.90 -29.39
C ASP A 327 -18.54 -6.56 -27.90
N VAL A 328 -18.85 -7.57 -27.07
CA VAL A 328 -18.93 -7.44 -25.61
C VAL A 328 -17.68 -8.05 -25.00
N VAL A 329 -16.99 -7.27 -24.19
CA VAL A 329 -15.81 -7.70 -23.41
C VAL A 329 -16.26 -7.93 -21.98
N THR A 330 -16.32 -9.18 -21.56
CA THR A 330 -16.53 -9.57 -20.16
C THR A 330 -15.17 -9.77 -19.50
N LEU A 331 -14.92 -9.07 -18.40
CA LEU A 331 -13.73 -9.20 -17.58
C LEU A 331 -14.08 -9.97 -16.31
N SER A 332 -13.44 -11.11 -16.10
CA SER A 332 -13.54 -11.90 -14.88
C SER A 332 -12.33 -11.69 -13.98
N VAL A 333 -12.58 -11.61 -12.67
CA VAL A 333 -11.53 -11.46 -11.66
C VAL A 333 -11.28 -12.81 -10.99
N ASP A 334 -10.31 -13.56 -11.48
CA ASP A 334 -9.98 -14.89 -10.93
C ASP A 334 -9.41 -14.79 -9.52
N THR A 335 -8.65 -13.73 -9.24
CA THR A 335 -8.05 -13.48 -7.92
C THR A 335 -7.92 -11.98 -7.72
N PRO A 336 -8.40 -11.43 -6.60
CA PRO A 336 -8.29 -10.00 -6.29
C PRO A 336 -6.82 -9.59 -6.07
N PRO A 337 -6.51 -8.28 -5.96
CA PRO A 337 -5.13 -7.81 -5.84
C PRO A 337 -4.44 -8.38 -4.58
N GLN A 338 -3.49 -9.30 -4.76
CA GLN A 338 -2.79 -10.00 -3.68
C GLN A 338 -1.67 -9.16 -3.06
N VAL A 339 -2.03 -8.00 -2.51
CA VAL A 339 -1.11 -7.16 -1.70
C VAL A 339 -1.68 -6.94 -0.31
N ALA A 340 -0.84 -6.70 0.67
CA ALA A 340 -1.29 -6.34 2.00
C ALA A 340 -1.98 -4.96 1.98
N ARG A 341 -2.84 -4.72 2.96
CA ARG A 341 -3.68 -3.54 3.09
C ARG A 341 -3.37 -2.83 4.39
N HIS A 342 -3.27 -1.51 4.31
CA HIS A 342 -3.41 -0.65 5.48
C HIS A 342 -4.90 -0.39 5.76
N GLU A 343 -5.18 0.17 6.94
CA GLU A 343 -6.53 0.60 7.29
C GLU A 343 -7.10 1.56 6.24
N GLY A 344 -8.40 1.41 5.95
CA GLY A 344 -9.10 2.15 4.90
C GLY A 344 -9.16 1.40 3.57
N TYR A 345 -8.38 0.33 3.40
CA TYR A 345 -8.43 -0.56 2.23
C TYR A 345 -8.61 -2.04 2.58
N GLU A 346 -8.54 -2.42 3.85
CA GLU A 346 -8.51 -3.81 4.27
C GLU A 346 -9.83 -4.58 4.05
N THR A 347 -10.93 -3.86 3.83
CA THR A 347 -12.24 -4.41 3.49
C THR A 347 -12.59 -4.25 2.00
N ALA A 348 -11.72 -3.59 1.23
CA ALA A 348 -11.94 -3.29 -0.19
C ALA A 348 -11.21 -4.28 -1.11
N PHE A 349 -11.70 -4.42 -2.34
CA PHE A 349 -11.05 -5.21 -3.40
C PHE A 349 -10.86 -6.69 -3.03
N LEU A 350 -11.85 -7.29 -2.35
CA LEU A 350 -11.82 -8.70 -1.94
C LEU A 350 -12.76 -9.53 -2.83
N ALA A 351 -14.07 -9.34 -2.68
CA ALA A 351 -15.07 -9.95 -3.53
C ALA A 351 -15.32 -9.07 -4.77
N MET A 352 -14.95 -9.58 -5.94
CA MET A 352 -15.04 -8.85 -7.21
C MET A 352 -15.85 -9.66 -8.22
N SER A 353 -17.02 -9.14 -8.59
CA SER A 353 -17.84 -9.68 -9.68
C SER A 353 -17.28 -9.30 -11.05
N ASP A 354 -17.67 -10.05 -12.07
CA ASP A 354 -17.35 -9.75 -13.45
C ASP A 354 -17.92 -8.39 -13.88
N VAL A 355 -17.22 -7.74 -14.81
CA VAL A 355 -17.63 -6.46 -15.39
C VAL A 355 -17.63 -6.53 -16.91
N GLU A 356 -18.44 -5.71 -17.56
CA GLU A 356 -18.61 -5.74 -19.02
C GLU A 356 -18.33 -4.38 -19.65
N PHE A 357 -17.78 -4.42 -20.85
CA PHE A 357 -17.58 -3.28 -21.75
C PHE A 357 -18.14 -3.60 -23.13
N THR A 358 -18.53 -2.57 -23.88
CA THR A 358 -18.97 -2.71 -25.28
C THR A 358 -18.04 -1.93 -26.19
N VAL A 359 -17.66 -2.53 -27.33
CA VAL A 359 -16.76 -1.93 -28.32
C VAL A 359 -17.46 -1.03 -29.34
#